data_AF-A0AAW5LZ73-F1
#
_entry.id   AF-A0AAW5LZ73-F1
#
_cell.length_a   1.000
_cell.length_b   1.000
_cell.length_c   1.000
_cell.angle_alpha   90.00
_cell.angle_beta   90.00
_cell.angle_gamma   90.00
#
_symmetry.space_group_name_H-M   'P 1'
#
loop_
_entity.id
_entity.type
_entity.pdbx_description
1 polymer ?
#
loop_
_entity_poly.entity_id
_entity_poly.type
_entity_poly.pdbx_seq_one_letter_code
_entity_poly.pdbx_strand_id
1 'polypeptide(L)'
;MDFGEIMTQINANEKRRLEDLRAKAYMDHRLSEMVAFAFNDPAKMPKVEEAYPFVKDNVEETPKPAEPDWKQDQALLMQQAQRIKQFNKDKGGGS
;
A
#
# COMPACT_ATOMS: atom_id res chain seq x y z
N MET A 1 -36.59 -11.80 16.96
CA MET A 1 -35.36 -12.55 17.26
C MET A 1 -35.71 -13.68 18.19
N ASP A 2 -35.62 -14.90 17.69
CA ASP A 2 -35.73 -16.11 18.50
C ASP A 2 -34.37 -16.44 19.15
N PHE A 3 -34.37 -17.16 20.26
CA PHE A 3 -33.13 -17.53 20.98
C PHE A 3 -32.16 -18.32 20.08
N GLY A 4 -32.68 -19.18 19.20
CA GLY A 4 -31.87 -19.89 18.20
C GLY A 4 -31.20 -18.95 17.19
N GLU A 5 -31.90 -17.89 16.78
CA GLU A 5 -31.36 -16.87 15.86
C GLU A 5 -30.24 -16.07 16.53
N ILE A 6 -30.40 -15.70 17.80
CA ILE A 6 -29.37 -14.99 18.57
C ILE A 6 -28.12 -15.86 18.72
N MET A 7 -28.28 -17.14 19.06
CA MET A 7 -27.15 -18.05 19.26
C MET A 7 -26.38 -18.30 17.95
N THR A 8 -27.07 -18.44 16.83
CA THR A 8 -26.44 -18.58 15.51
C THR A 8 -25.68 -17.31 15.10
N GLN A 9 -26.23 -16.14 15.37
CA GLN A 9 -25.55 -14.85 15.12
C GLN A 9 -24.30 -14.68 16.01
N ILE A 10 -24.37 -15.04 17.29
CA ILE A 10 -23.21 -15.02 18.20
C ILE A 10 -22.09 -15.92 17.67
N ASN A 11 -22.42 -17.16 17.30
CA ASN A 11 -21.44 -18.11 16.75
C ASN A 11 -20.84 -17.62 15.42
N ALA A 12 -21.66 -17.03 14.55
CA ALA A 12 -21.19 -16.46 13.28
C ALA A 12 -20.27 -15.25 13.48
N ASN A 13 -20.51 -14.43 14.50
CA ASN A 13 -19.64 -13.30 14.84
C ASN A 13 -18.31 -13.77 15.42
N GLU A 14 -18.33 -14.76 16.32
CA GLU A 14 -17.10 -15.31 16.90
C GLU A 14 -16.22 -15.97 15.83
N LYS A 15 -16.84 -16.72 14.91
CA LYS A 15 -16.12 -17.32 13.78
C LYS A 15 -15.46 -16.26 12.90
N ARG A 16 -16.18 -15.19 12.53
CA ARG A 16 -15.63 -14.08 11.74
C ARG A 16 -14.46 -13.41 12.45
N ARG A 17 -14.60 -13.11 13.74
CA ARG A 17 -13.54 -12.51 14.55
C ARG A 17 -12.29 -13.38 14.58
N LEU A 18 -12.46 -14.70 14.71
CA LEU A 18 -11.36 -15.64 14.76
C LEU A 18 -10.65 -15.80 13.41
N GLU A 19 -11.40 -15.76 12.31
CA GLU A 19 -10.84 -15.72 10.95
C GLU A 19 -10.04 -14.44 10.70
N ASP A 20 -10.56 -13.28 11.11
CA ASP A 20 -9.86 -12.00 10.99
C ASP A 20 -8.54 -11.98 11.79
N LEU A 21 -8.56 -12.51 13.02
CA LEU A 21 -7.35 -12.63 13.85
C LEU A 21 -6.30 -13.54 13.22
N ARG A 22 -6.72 -14.66 12.64
CA ARG A 22 -5.82 -15.59 11.93
C ARG A 22 -5.23 -14.95 10.68
N ALA A 23 -6.05 -14.28 9.88
CA ALA A 23 -5.59 -13.57 8.68
C ALA A 23 -4.56 -12.51 9.06
N LYS A 24 -4.84 -11.71 10.10
CA LYS A 24 -3.89 -10.70 10.60
C LYS A 24 -2.57 -11.32 11.06
N ALA A 25 -2.61 -12.38 11.88
CA ALA A 25 -1.41 -13.04 12.35
C ALA A 25 -0.55 -13.62 11.22
N TYR A 26 -1.21 -14.18 10.19
CA TYR A 26 -0.52 -14.69 9.01
C TYR A 26 0.17 -13.57 8.22
N MET A 27 -0.52 -12.45 8.00
CA MET A 27 0.04 -11.30 7.30
C MET A 27 1.23 -10.69 8.06
N ASP A 28 1.11 -10.52 9.38
CA ASP A 28 2.19 -9.97 10.23
C ASP A 28 3.43 -10.89 10.23
N HIS A 29 3.23 -12.21 10.26
CA HIS A 29 4.32 -13.18 10.15
C HIS A 29 5.04 -13.07 8.80
N ARG A 30 4.29 -13.09 7.69
CA ARG A 30 4.85 -12.97 6.34
C ARG A 30 5.56 -11.63 6.13
N LEU A 31 5.01 -10.55 6.68
CA LEU A 31 5.66 -9.24 6.64
C LEU A 31 6.98 -9.27 7.41
N SER A 32 7.00 -9.85 8.61
CA SER A 32 8.22 -9.99 9.40
C SER A 32 9.29 -10.80 8.68
N GLU A 33 8.91 -11.89 8.00
CA GLU A 33 9.81 -12.67 7.13
C GLU A 33 10.38 -11.80 6.00
N MET A 34 9.53 -11.08 5.27
CA MET A 34 9.96 -10.20 4.17
C MET A 34 10.89 -9.09 4.66
N VAL A 35 10.60 -8.49 5.82
CA VAL A 35 11.42 -7.45 6.43
C VAL A 35 12.77 -8.02 6.86
N ALA A 36 12.79 -9.14 7.58
CA ALA A 36 14.03 -9.82 7.97
C ALA A 36 14.89 -10.19 6.74
N PHE A 37 14.22 -10.58 5.65
CA PHE A 37 14.87 -10.88 4.39
C PHE A 37 15.48 -9.63 3.72
N ALA A 38 14.71 -8.55 3.61
CA ALA A 38 15.15 -7.29 3.01
C ALA A 38 16.33 -6.66 3.75
N PHE A 39 16.36 -6.78 5.09
CA PHE A 39 17.47 -6.28 5.91
C PHE A 39 18.76 -7.10 5.75
N ASN A 40 18.67 -8.39 5.43
CA ASN A 40 19.84 -9.27 5.34
C ASN A 40 20.44 -9.32 3.92
N ASP A 41 19.61 -9.35 2.86
CA ASP A 41 20.10 -9.40 1.48
C ASP A 41 19.06 -8.80 0.50
N PRO A 42 19.12 -7.49 0.18
CA PRO A 42 18.13 -6.82 -0.67
C PRO A 42 18.08 -7.36 -2.11
N ALA A 43 19.08 -8.13 -2.56
CA ALA A 43 19.12 -8.69 -3.91
C ALA A 43 18.27 -9.95 -4.09
N LYS A 44 17.92 -10.66 -3.00
CA LYS A 44 17.15 -11.92 -3.08
C LYS A 44 15.66 -11.75 -2.76
N MET A 45 15.16 -10.52 -2.64
CA MET A 45 13.78 -10.24 -2.26
C MET A 45 12.84 -10.98 -3.24
N PRO A 46 11.91 -11.82 -2.76
CA PRO A 46 11.01 -12.55 -3.65
C PRO A 46 10.20 -11.55 -4.46
N LYS A 47 10.17 -11.74 -5.79
CA LYS A 47 9.42 -10.85 -6.68
C LYS A 47 7.93 -10.97 -6.37
N VAL A 48 7.17 -9.90 -6.65
CA VAL A 48 5.71 -9.82 -6.39
C VAL A 48 4.96 -11.03 -6.97
N GLU A 49 5.44 -11.55 -8.11
CA GLU A 49 4.89 -12.71 -8.81
C GLU A 49 5.14 -14.07 -8.12
N GLU A 50 6.18 -14.17 -7.28
CA GLU A 50 6.51 -15.37 -6.51
C GLU A 50 5.84 -15.37 -5.14
N ALA A 51 5.71 -14.18 -4.54
CA ALA A 51 5.04 -13.99 -3.25
C ALA A 51 3.52 -14.23 -3.35
N TYR A 52 2.91 -13.94 -4.51
CA TYR A 52 1.46 -14.01 -4.71
C TYR A 52 1.10 -14.74 -6.01
N PRO A 53 1.00 -16.09 -5.97
CA PRO A 53 0.70 -16.90 -7.16
C PRO A 53 -0.70 -16.65 -7.75
N PHE A 54 -1.61 -16.00 -7.02
CA PHE A 54 -2.94 -15.61 -7.52
C PHE A 54 -2.91 -14.42 -8.50
N VAL A 55 -1.77 -13.74 -8.65
CA VAL A 55 -1.61 -12.62 -9.59
C VAL A 55 -1.34 -13.13 -11.01
N LYS A 56 -0.91 -14.39 -11.19
CA LYS A 56 -0.54 -14.94 -12.52
C LYS A 56 -1.72 -15.04 -13.50
N ASP A 57 -2.94 -15.16 -13.00
CA ASP A 57 -4.10 -15.47 -13.86
C ASP A 57 -4.79 -14.22 -14.43
N ASN A 58 -4.40 -13.00 -14.05
CA ASN A 58 -5.13 -11.76 -14.41
C ASN A 58 -4.26 -10.58 -14.87
N VAL A 59 -3.03 -10.79 -15.33
CA VAL A 59 -2.25 -9.70 -15.95
C VAL A 59 -2.41 -9.77 -17.46
N GLU A 60 -3.56 -9.28 -17.96
CA GLU A 60 -3.56 -8.65 -19.28
C GLU A 60 -2.52 -7.52 -19.22
N GLU A 61 -1.53 -7.59 -20.10
CA GLU A 61 -0.47 -6.59 -20.24
C GLU A 61 -1.08 -5.22 -20.54
N THR A 62 -1.39 -4.47 -19.49
CA THR A 62 -1.69 -3.06 -19.60
C THR A 62 -0.41 -2.35 -20.04
N PRO A 63 -0.42 -1.63 -21.18
CA PRO A 63 0.77 -0.96 -21.67
C PRO A 63 1.26 0.03 -20.60
N LYS A 64 2.51 -0.13 -20.18
CA LYS A 64 3.19 0.77 -19.23
C LYS A 64 2.95 2.22 -19.67
N PRO A 65 2.36 3.09 -18.83
CA PRO A 65 2.34 4.51 -19.14
C PRO A 65 3.79 4.98 -19.28
N ALA A 66 4.07 5.69 -20.37
CA ALA A 66 5.42 6.02 -20.84
C ALA A 66 6.23 6.91 -19.88
N GLU A 67 5.66 7.37 -18.77
CA GLU A 67 6.36 8.12 -17.74
C GLU A 67 5.87 7.69 -16.35
N PRO A 68 6.79 7.37 -15.42
CA PRO A 68 6.41 6.97 -14.08
C PRO A 68 5.86 8.18 -13.30
N ASP A 69 4.73 7.99 -12.64
CA ASP A 69 3.91 9.01 -11.97
C ASP A 69 4.70 9.97 -11.05
N TRP A 70 5.71 9.44 -10.35
CA TRP A 70 6.59 10.22 -9.48
C TRP A 70 7.35 11.36 -10.20
N LYS A 71 7.61 11.23 -11.51
CA LYS A 71 8.25 12.29 -12.29
C LYS A 71 7.30 13.46 -12.55
N GLN A 72 6.01 13.19 -12.70
CA GLN A 72 5.00 14.23 -12.86
C GLN A 72 4.86 15.03 -11.56
N ASP A 73 4.80 14.33 -10.43
CA ASP A 73 4.78 14.95 -9.10
C ASP A 73 6.03 15.78 -8.82
N GLN A 74 7.21 15.30 -9.21
CA GLN A 74 8.46 16.06 -9.07
C GLN A 74 8.43 17.37 -9.86
N ALA A 75 7.92 17.35 -11.09
CA ALA A 75 7.80 18.54 -11.93
C ALA A 75 6.79 19.54 -11.31
N LEU A 76 5.68 19.04 -10.80
CA LEU A 76 4.63 19.87 -10.18
C LEU A 76 5.14 20.54 -8.89
N LEU A 77 5.91 19.82 -8.07
CA LEU A 77 6.57 20.36 -6.89
C LEU A 77 7.57 21.47 -7.25
N MET A 78 8.39 21.27 -8.30
CA MET A 78 9.34 22.28 -8.75
C MET A 78 8.65 23.57 -9.21
N GLN A 79 7.54 23.46 -9.96
CA GLN A 79 6.77 24.63 -10.39
C GLN A 79 6.20 25.41 -9.20
N GLN A 80 5.66 24.72 -8.19
CA GLN A 80 5.14 25.36 -6.98
C GLN A 80 6.24 26.06 -6.18
N ALA A 81 7.41 25.42 -6.02
CA ALA A 81 8.55 26.02 -5.35
C ALA A 81 9.04 27.29 -6.07
N GLN A 82 9.03 27.31 -7.40
CA GLN A 82 9.36 28.50 -8.20
C GLN A 82 8.35 29.63 -7.97
N ARG A 83 7.05 29.33 -7.96
CA ARG A 83 6.00 30.32 -7.67
C ARG A 83 6.14 30.92 -6.28
N ILE A 84 6.45 30.10 -5.26
CA ILE A 84 6.68 30.59 -3.88
C ILE A 84 7.92 31.49 -3.82
N LYS A 85 9.02 31.11 -4.51
CA LYS A 85 10.22 31.94 -4.59
C LYS A 85 9.95 33.28 -5.27
N GLN A 86 9.17 33.30 -6.35
CA GLN A 86 8.76 34.53 -7.04
C GLN A 86 7.88 35.39 -6.12
N PHE A 87 6.85 34.82 -5.51
CA PHE A 87 5.98 35.53 -4.57
C PHE A 87 6.75 36.14 -3.39
N ASN A 88 7.69 35.40 -2.81
CA ASN A 88 8.53 35.91 -1.71
C ASN A 88 9.49 37.00 -2.17
N LYS A 89 9.98 36.94 -3.42
CA LYS A 89 10.80 38.00 -4.02
C LYS A 89 9.99 39.27 -4.26
N ASP A 90 8.75 39.13 -4.71
CA ASP A 90 7.84 40.25 -4.96
C ASP A 90 7.32 40.89 -3.66
N LYS A 91 7.08 40.09 -2.61
CA LYS A 91 6.73 40.60 -1.27
C LYS A 91 7.92 41.21 -0.50
N GLY A 92 9.15 40.81 -0.81
CA GLY A 92 10.37 41.35 -0.23
C GLY A 92 10.88 42.63 -0.90
N GLY A 93 10.19 43.12 -1.93
CA GLY A 93 10.52 44.35 -2.68
C GLY A 93 9.78 45.60 -2.23
N GLY A 94 9.21 45.61 -1.01
CA GLY A 94 8.67 46.82 -0.39
C GLY A 94 9.68 47.41 0.60
N SER A 95 10.59 48.25 0.08
CA SER A 95 11.18 49.36 0.86
C SER A 95 10.19 50.52 0.92
#